data_AF-A0A7C6B9J3-F1
#
_entry.id   AF-A0A7C6B9J3-F1
#
_cell.length_a   1.000
_cell.length_b   1.000
_cell.length_c   1.000
_cell.angle_alpha   90.00
_cell.angle_beta   90.00
_cell.angle_gamma   90.00
#
_symmetry.space_group_name_H-M   'P 1'
#
loop_
_entity.id
_entity.type
_entity.pdbx_description
1 polymer ?
#
loop_
_entity_poly.entity_id
_entity_poly.type
_entity_poly.pdbx_seq_one_letter_code
_entity_poly.pdbx_strand_id
1 'polypeptide(L)' 'MDKIKIGVVTTSDRASQGIYEDISGVAIMDTMKEYLLNECEYEYRCIPDEQEVIESTLIELSKEKNCDLIVTTGGTGP' A
#
# COMPACT_ATOMS: atom_id res chain seq x y z
N MET A 1 20.33 -9.03 -8.00
CA MET A 1 18.91 -8.68 -8.19
C MET A 1 18.75 -7.27 -7.66
N ASP A 2 18.08 -6.40 -8.40
CA ASP A 2 17.85 -5.04 -7.93
C ASP A 2 16.86 -5.06 -6.75
N LYS A 3 17.01 -4.10 -5.83
CA LYS A 3 16.07 -3.91 -4.74
C LYS A 3 14.77 -3.33 -5.29
N ILE A 4 13.64 -3.88 -4.87
CA ILE A 4 12.30 -3.44 -5.32
C ILE A 4 11.63 -2.65 -4.19
N LYS A 5 11.08 -1.48 -4.51
CA LYS A 5 10.26 -0.68 -3.60
C LYS A 5 8.79 -0.86 -3.90
N ILE A 6 8.02 -1.29 -2.90
CA ILE A 6 6.60 -1.62 -3.04
C ILE A 6 5.78 -0.72 -2.12
N GLY A 7 4.91 0.11 -2.71
CA GLY A 7 3.89 0.84 -1.99
C GLY A 7 2.70 -0.06 -1.67
N VAL A 8 2.27 -0.11 -0.41
CA VAL A 8 1.07 -0.85 0.01
C VAL A 8 0.09 0.13 0.65
N VAL A 9 -1.07 0.32 0.02
CA VAL A 9 -2.05 1.33 0.44
C VAL A 9 -3.36 0.67 0.81
N THR A 10 -3.73 0.75 2.08
CA THR A 10 -5.05 0.34 2.56
C THR A 10 -5.95 1.57 2.65
N THR A 11 -7.04 1.57 1.89
CA THR A 11 -8.08 2.60 1.93
C THR A 11 -9.25 2.11 2.79
N SER A 12 -9.38 2.69 3.99
CA SER A 12 -10.43 2.33 4.93
C SER A 12 -10.59 3.39 6.01
N ASP A 13 -11.79 3.98 6.11
CA ASP A 13 -12.12 4.90 7.21
C ASP A 13 -11.96 4.26 8.59
N ARG A 14 -12.24 2.96 8.70
CA ARG A 14 -12.15 2.24 9.98
C ARG A 14 -10.72 1.88 10.34
N ALA A 15 -9.93 1.37 9.38
CA ALA A 15 -8.54 1.00 9.65
C ALA A 15 -7.66 2.25 9.87
N SER A 16 -7.89 3.32 9.11
CA SER A 16 -7.17 4.60 9.29
C SER A 16 -7.45 5.25 10.65
N GLN A 17 -8.62 5.01 11.24
CA GLN A 17 -8.95 5.44 12.60
C GLN A 17 -8.45 4.48 13.70
N GLY A 18 -7.76 3.39 13.33
CA GLY A 18 -7.27 2.37 14.27
C GLY A 18 -8.36 1.50 14.90
N ILE A 19 -9.58 1.50 14.32
CA ILE A 19 -10.71 0.69 14.81
C ILE A 19 -10.51 -0.78 14.47
N TYR A 20 -9.86 -1.06 13.33
CA TYR A 20 -9.50 -2.40 12.88
C TYR A 20 -8.01 -2.48 12.60
N GLU A 21 -7.43 -3.64 12.92
CA GLU A 21 -6.10 -4.00 12.45
C GLU A 21 -6.14 -4.27 10.94
N ASP A 22 -5.16 -3.73 10.20
CA ASP A 22 -5.09 -3.92 8.76
C ASP A 22 -4.43 -5.27 8.40
N ILE A 23 -5.26 -6.30 8.37
CA ILE A 23 -4.86 -7.64 7.93
C ILE A 23 -4.59 -7.71 6.42
N SER A 24 -5.18 -6.81 5.62
CA SER A 24 -5.06 -6.85 4.17
C SER A 24 -3.68 -6.35 3.72
N GLY A 25 -3.21 -5.25 4.30
CA GLY A 25 -1.86 -4.74 4.06
C GLY A 25 -0.79 -5.75 4.45
N VAL A 26 -0.97 -6.44 5.58
CA VAL A 26 -0.07 -7.52 6.02
C VAL A 26 -0.06 -8.67 5.01
N ALA A 27 -1.24 -9.14 4.58
CA ALA A 27 -1.35 -10.23 3.62
C ALA A 27 -0.68 -9.90 2.27
N ILE A 28 -0.78 -8.65 1.80
CA ILE A 28 -0.08 -8.20 0.59
C ILE A 28 1.43 -8.31 0.78
N MET A 29 1.98 -7.77 1.88
CA MET A 29 3.42 -7.81 2.13
C MET A 29 3.95 -9.24 2.25
N ASP A 30 3.20 -10.14 2.88
CA ASP A 30 3.60 -11.54 3.03
C ASP A 30 3.55 -12.28 1.68
N THR A 31 2.52 -12.05 0.87
CA THR A 31 2.43 -12.62 -0.48
C THR A 31 3.59 -12.16 -1.37
N MET A 32 3.96 -10.88 -1.30
CA MET A 32 5.08 -10.35 -2.08
C MET A 32 6.42 -10.98 -1.68
N LYS A 33 6.63 -11.25 -0.38
CA LYS A 33 7.82 -11.99 0.10
C LYS A 33 7.88 -13.42 -0.43
N GLU A 34 6.73 -14.07 -0.66
CA GLU A 34 6.68 -15.42 -1.22
C GLU A 34 6.95 -15.44 -2.73
N TYR A 35 6.51 -14.40 -3.45
CA TYR A 35 6.57 -14.37 -4.92
C TYR A 35 7.85 -13.79 -5.47
N LEU A 36 8.49 -12.85 -4.77
CA LEU A 36 9.65 -12.13 -5.25
C LEU A 36 10.92 -12.65 -4.61
N LEU A 37 11.91 -12.98 -5.43
CA LEU A 37 13.26 -13.35 -4.97
C LEU A 37 14.13 -12.13 -4.65
N ASN A 38 13.74 -10.95 -5.13
CA ASN A 38 14.42 -9.69 -4.88
C ASN A 38 14.24 -9.25 -3.42
N GLU A 39 15.23 -8.51 -2.89
CA GLU A 39 15.01 -7.77 -1.64
C GLU A 39 13.92 -6.71 -1.87
N CYS A 40 12.89 -6.73 -1.02
CA CYS A 40 11.76 -5.81 -1.10
C CYS A 40 11.77 -4.83 0.07
N GLU A 41 11.60 -3.53 -0.22
CA GLU A 41 11.35 -2.47 0.74
C GLU A 41 9.90 -2.00 0.60
N TYR A 42 9.20 -1.86 1.72
CA TYR A 42 7.77 -1.58 1.72
C TYR A 42 7.50 -0.17 2.25
N GLU A 43 6.75 0.61 1.47
CA GLU A 43 6.18 1.90 1.86
C GLU A 43 4.69 1.70 2.15
N TYR A 44 4.37 1.43 3.41
CA TYR A 44 3.00 1.18 3.85
C TYR A 44 2.24 2.48 4.16
N ARG A 45 0.96 2.54 3.77
CA ARG A 45 0.03 3.64 4.07
C ARG A 45 -1.35 3.06 4.41
N CYS A 46 -1.93 3.53 5.51
CA CYS A 46 -3.33 3.30 5.84
C CYS A 46 -4.04 4.66 5.87
N ILE A 47 -4.96 4.88 4.95
CA ILE A 47 -5.57 6.19 4.69
C ILE A 47 -7.11 6.09 4.64
N PRO A 48 -7.84 7.19 4.91
CA PRO A 48 -9.30 7.23 4.70
C PRO A 48 -9.67 7.03 3.23
N ASP A 49 -10.93 6.67 2.97
CA ASP A 49 -11.45 6.44 1.61
C ASP A 49 -11.88 7.77 0.95
N GLU A 50 -10.92 8.70 0.88
CA GLU A 50 -11.11 10.04 0.34
C GLU A 50 -10.28 10.23 -0.94
N GLN A 51 -10.93 10.61 -2.04
CA GLN A 51 -10.31 10.64 -3.37
C GLN A 51 -9.02 11.50 -3.41
N GLU A 52 -9.05 12.71 -2.87
CA GLU A 52 -7.88 13.60 -2.87
C GLU A 52 -6.71 13.02 -2.05
N VAL A 53 -7.01 12.32 -0.95
CA VAL A 53 -6.01 11.67 -0.10
C VAL A 53 -5.39 10.47 -0.83
N ILE A 54 -6.21 9.67 -1.51
CA ILE A 54 -5.75 8.54 -2.32
C ILE A 54 -4.83 9.03 -3.45
N GLU A 55 -5.28 10.02 -4.23
CA GLU A 55 -4.51 10.55 -5.35
C GLU A 55 -3.16 11.11 -4.92
N SER A 56 -3.14 11.95 -3.88
CA SER A 56 -1.90 12.52 -3.34
C SER A 56 -0.96 11.46 -2.80
N THR A 57 -1.47 10.43 -2.12
CA THR A 57 -0.68 9.30 -1.61
C THR A 57 -0.04 8.52 -2.76
N LEU A 58 -0.80 8.20 -3.81
CA LEU A 58 -0.27 7.47 -4.97
C LEU A 58 0.80 8.28 -5.71
N ILE A 59 0.63 9.60 -5.81
CA ILE A 59 1.62 10.50 -6.40
C ILE A 59 2.91 10.53 -5.57
N GLU A 60 2.82 10.66 -4.23
CA GLU A 60 3.98 10.62 -3.33
C GLU A 60 4.75 9.30 -3.49
N LEU A 61 4.03 8.16 -3.42
CA LEU A 61 4.63 6.83 -3.53
C LEU A 61 5.32 6.63 -4.88
N SER A 62 4.72 7.13 -5.97
CA SER A 62 5.28 7.00 -7.31
C SER A 62 6.46 7.95 -7.53
N LYS A 63 6.31 9.25 -7.25
CA LYS A 63 7.29 10.26 -7.66
C LYS A 63 8.37 10.52 -6.63
N GLU A 64 8.02 10.52 -5.35
CA GLU A 64 8.93 10.90 -4.27
C GLU A 64 9.61 9.66 -3.70
N LYS A 65 8.83 8.61 -3.42
CA LYS A 65 9.37 7.34 -2.89
C LYS A 65 9.98 6.46 -3.97
N ASN A 66 9.64 6.71 -5.24
CA ASN A 66 10.09 5.94 -6.40
C ASN A 66 9.76 4.45 -6.23
N CYS A 67 8.50 4.14 -5.87
CA CYS A 67 8.03 2.76 -5.81
C CYS A 67 7.94 2.16 -7.22
N ASP A 68 8.45 0.93 -7.38
CA ASP A 68 8.39 0.17 -8.62
C ASP A 68 6.99 -0.45 -8.83
N LEU A 69 6.30 -0.74 -7.73
CA LEU A 69 4.93 -1.26 -7.69
C LEU A 69 4.17 -0.56 -6.58
N ILE A 70 2.91 -0.22 -6.84
CA ILE A 70 1.97 0.24 -5.80
C ILE A 70 0.73 -0.65 -5.87
N VAL A 71 0.33 -1.22 -4.73
CA VAL A 71 -0.87 -2.05 -4.61
C VAL A 71 -1.82 -1.40 -3.62
N THR A 72 -3.08 -1.26 -4.03
CA THR A 72 -4.15 -0.73 -3.19
C THR A 72 -5.10 -1.84 -2.75
N THR A 73 -5.73 -1.68 -1.59
CA THR A 73 -6.80 -2.55 -1.10
C THR A 73 -7.86 -1.74 -0.37
N GLY A 74 -9.13 -2.04 -0.63
CA GLY A 74 -10.27 -1.24 -0.15
C GLY A 74 -10.81 -0.27 -1.22
N GLY A 75 -12.02 0.25 -1.02
CA GLY A 75 -12.60 1.31 -1.85
C GLY A 75 -12.95 0.98 -3.31
N THR A 76 -13.00 -0.30 -3.71
CA THR A 76 -13.29 -0.72 -5.11
C THR A 76 -14.70 -1.30 -5.32
N GLY A 77 -15.66 -0.87 -4.51
CA GLY A 77 -17.07 -1.26 -4.63
C GLY A 77 -17.78 -0.60 -5.83
N PRO A 78 -19.05 -0.97 -6.09
CA PRO A 78 -19.88 -0.38 -7.16
C PRO A 78 -20.33 1.06 -6.87
#